data_AF-A0A0C2J3L4-F1
#
_entry.id   AF-A0A0C2J3L4-F1
#
_cell.length_a   1.000
_cell.length_b   1.000
_cell.length_c   1.000
_cell.angle_alpha   90.00
_cell.angle_beta   90.00
_cell.angle_gamma   90.00
#
_symmetry.space_group_name_H-M   'P 1'
#
loop_
_entity.id
_entity.type
_entity.pdbx_description
1 polymer ?
#
loop_
_entity_poly.entity_id
_entity_poly.type
_entity_poly.pdbx_seq_one_letter_code
_entity_poly.pdbx_strand_id
1 'polypeptide(L)'
;MENYISDTQSSDVGLQMNAIKNFISLFSHQDDYTADHLFITKFPNNLFEECQRMSEGQTNVYKYKEKKILFFDVLTYIFRNRFMIMNTKAHSFAAFFIGLIKIRDPDLIYDPNNMIYSILLSFDLNETDCCSSMRMLCSIFYNVSI
;
A
#
# COMPACT_ATOMS: atom_id res chain seq x y z
N MET A 1 2.91 -19.92 -2.08
CA MET A 1 2.73 -19.26 -0.76
C MET A 1 3.91 -19.53 0.18
N GLU A 2 4.49 -20.73 0.24
CA GLU A 2 5.65 -21.01 1.11
C GLU A 2 6.87 -20.12 0.81
N ASN A 3 7.24 -19.97 -0.47
CA ASN A 3 8.32 -19.07 -0.89
C ASN A 3 8.07 -17.61 -0.49
N TYR A 4 6.80 -17.17 -0.43
CA TYR A 4 6.48 -15.82 0.03
C TYR A 4 6.83 -15.64 1.51
N ILE A 5 6.48 -16.61 2.35
CA ILE A 5 6.72 -16.53 3.80
C ILE A 5 8.23 -16.54 4.09
N SER A 6 8.99 -17.42 3.44
CA SER A 6 10.45 -17.47 3.65
C SER A 6 11.12 -16.17 3.21
N ASP A 7 10.73 -15.66 2.05
CA ASP A 7 11.42 -14.54 1.43
C ASP A 7 11.05 -13.21 2.11
N THR A 8 9.83 -13.05 2.63
CA THR A 8 9.46 -11.88 3.44
C THR A 8 10.11 -11.88 4.82
N GLN A 9 10.56 -13.03 5.31
CA GLN A 9 11.31 -13.13 6.58
C GLN A 9 12.82 -12.95 6.41
N SER A 10 13.32 -12.85 5.17
CA SER A 10 14.73 -12.57 4.89
C SER A 10 15.17 -11.22 5.46
N SER A 11 16.43 -11.07 5.85
CA SER A 11 17.02 -9.76 6.18
C SER A 11 17.32 -8.91 4.94
N ASP A 12 17.37 -9.53 3.76
CA ASP A 12 17.63 -8.86 2.50
C ASP A 12 16.36 -8.16 1.98
N VAL A 13 16.39 -6.82 1.98
CA VAL A 13 15.28 -5.98 1.53
C VAL A 13 14.96 -6.21 0.05
N GLY A 14 15.95 -6.51 -0.79
CA GLY A 14 15.73 -6.82 -2.21
C GLY A 14 14.96 -8.13 -2.41
N LEU A 15 15.28 -9.16 -1.63
CA LEU A 15 14.52 -10.42 -1.62
C LEU A 15 13.08 -10.19 -1.14
N GLN A 16 12.90 -9.41 -0.07
CA GLN A 16 11.57 -9.03 0.40
C GLN A 16 10.76 -8.29 -0.69
N MET A 17 11.37 -7.32 -1.37
CA MET A 17 10.71 -6.57 -2.45
C MET A 17 10.27 -7.49 -3.59
N ASN A 18 11.12 -8.42 -4.00
CA ASN A 18 10.80 -9.39 -5.05
C ASN A 18 9.66 -10.33 -4.62
N ALA A 19 9.67 -10.78 -3.36
CA ALA A 19 8.59 -11.60 -2.81
C ALA A 19 7.24 -10.89 -2.86
N ILE A 20 7.19 -9.60 -2.46
CA ILE A 20 5.99 -8.77 -2.55
C ILE A 20 5.52 -8.62 -4.01
N LYS A 21 6.41 -8.26 -4.93
CA LYS A 21 6.06 -8.09 -6.36
C LYS A 21 5.47 -9.37 -6.95
N ASN A 22 6.11 -10.50 -6.69
CA ASN A 22 5.66 -11.80 -7.17
C ASN A 22 4.29 -12.16 -6.57
N PHE A 23 4.07 -11.86 -5.29
CA PHE A 23 2.79 -12.10 -4.63
C PHE A 23 1.68 -11.25 -5.24
N ILE A 24 1.90 -9.94 -5.36
CA ILE A 24 0.93 -9.02 -5.97
C ILE A 24 0.62 -9.47 -7.39
N SER A 25 1.64 -9.78 -8.20
CA SER A 25 1.43 -10.24 -9.58
C SER A 25 0.60 -11.51 -9.68
N LEU A 26 0.72 -12.42 -8.71
CA LEU A 26 -0.02 -13.69 -8.73
C LEU A 26 -1.48 -13.49 -8.31
N PHE A 27 -1.72 -12.63 -7.32
CA PHE A 27 -3.02 -12.49 -6.69
C PHE A 27 -3.80 -11.25 -7.09
N SER A 28 -3.23 -10.28 -7.81
CA SER A 28 -3.80 -8.95 -8.14
C SER A 28 -5.19 -8.96 -8.77
N HIS A 29 -5.56 -10.05 -9.46
CA HIS A 29 -6.86 -10.21 -10.12
C HIS A 29 -7.81 -11.18 -9.41
N GLN A 30 -7.40 -11.70 -8.25
CA GLN A 30 -8.14 -12.68 -7.46
C GLN A 30 -8.64 -12.04 -6.16
N ASP A 31 -9.93 -12.21 -5.85
CA ASP A 31 -10.51 -11.91 -4.53
C ASP A 31 -10.37 -13.15 -3.64
N ASP A 32 -9.14 -13.40 -3.18
CA ASP A 32 -8.80 -14.50 -2.27
C ASP A 32 -8.50 -13.94 -0.88
N TYR A 33 -9.50 -14.05 0.01
CA TYR A 33 -9.39 -13.63 1.40
C TYR A 33 -8.21 -14.24 2.14
N THR A 34 -7.86 -15.51 1.86
CA THR A 34 -6.77 -16.21 2.54
C THR A 34 -5.42 -15.65 2.08
N ALA A 35 -5.26 -15.45 0.78
CA ALA A 35 -4.07 -14.83 0.21
C ALA A 35 -3.90 -13.39 0.71
N ASP A 36 -4.97 -12.61 0.71
CA ASP A 36 -4.95 -11.24 1.20
C ASP A 36 -4.57 -11.22 2.70
N HIS A 37 -5.24 -12.02 3.54
CA HIS A 37 -4.94 -12.09 4.97
C HIS A 37 -3.48 -12.49 5.23
N LEU A 38 -2.97 -13.47 4.47
CA LEU A 38 -1.58 -13.89 4.53
C LEU A 38 -0.62 -12.75 4.15
N PHE A 39 -0.94 -11.99 3.10
CA PHE A 39 -0.14 -10.87 2.62
C PHE A 39 0.09 -9.83 3.72
N ILE A 40 -0.98 -9.36 4.37
CA ILE A 40 -0.85 -8.33 5.41
C ILE A 40 -0.16 -8.87 6.66
N THR A 41 -0.55 -10.07 7.11
CA THR A 41 0.00 -10.64 8.35
C THR A 41 1.48 -11.00 8.22
N LYS A 42 1.93 -11.40 7.03
CA LYS A 42 3.34 -11.74 6.75
C LYS A 42 4.10 -10.63 6.03
N PHE A 43 3.50 -9.44 5.89
CA PHE A 43 4.19 -8.32 5.28
C PHE A 43 5.47 -7.98 6.05
N PRO A 44 6.63 -7.90 5.37
CA PRO A 44 7.95 -7.73 5.98
C PRO A 44 8.07 -6.44 6.79
N ASN A 45 8.51 -6.56 8.05
CA ASN A 45 8.65 -5.42 8.95
C ASN A 45 9.67 -4.40 8.43
N ASN A 46 10.79 -4.85 7.85
CA ASN A 46 11.81 -3.94 7.31
C ASN A 46 11.22 -3.01 6.24
N LEU A 47 10.43 -3.56 5.30
CA LEU A 47 9.75 -2.74 4.28
C LEU A 47 8.65 -1.87 4.88
N PHE A 48 7.95 -2.34 5.91
CA PHE A 48 6.95 -1.55 6.61
C PHE A 48 7.57 -0.30 7.27
N GLU A 49 8.70 -0.47 7.96
CA GLU A 49 9.48 0.63 8.55
C GLU A 49 10.02 1.58 7.47
N GLU A 50 10.47 1.06 6.32
CA GLU A 50 10.88 1.91 5.20
C GLU A 50 9.72 2.75 4.68
N CYS A 51 8.51 2.18 4.55
CA CYS A 51 7.32 2.93 4.15
C CYS A 51 7.02 4.05 5.14
N GLN A 52 7.13 3.77 6.44
CA GLN A 52 6.96 4.77 7.48
C GLN A 52 7.98 5.91 7.33
N ARG A 53 9.28 5.59 7.24
CA ARG A 53 10.34 6.60 7.08
C ARG A 53 10.14 7.47 5.84
N MET A 54 9.76 6.85 4.73
CA MET A 54 9.47 7.56 3.48
C MET A 54 8.26 8.50 3.64
N SER A 55 7.22 8.07 4.37
CA SER A 55 6.04 8.90 4.66
C SER A 55 6.32 10.09 5.57
N GLU A 56 7.43 10.05 6.33
CA GLU A 56 7.89 11.12 7.22
C GLU A 56 8.85 12.12 6.51
N GLY A 57 9.06 11.96 5.20
CA GLY A 57 9.87 12.89 4.40
C GLY A 57 11.30 12.46 4.18
N GLN A 58 11.69 11.27 4.63
CA GLN A 58 13.04 10.77 4.41
C GLN A 58 13.19 10.28 2.96
N THR A 59 13.93 11.06 2.16
CA THR A 59 14.20 10.75 0.74
C THR A 59 15.54 10.07 0.50
N ASN A 60 16.47 10.11 1.46
CA ASN A 60 17.78 9.45 1.38
C ASN A 60 17.72 7.94 1.70
N VAL A 61 16.63 7.28 1.34
CA VAL A 61 16.47 5.84 1.52
C VAL A 61 17.10 5.13 0.33
N TYR A 62 17.94 4.12 0.57
CA TYR A 62 18.52 3.31 -0.51
C TYR A 62 17.40 2.75 -1.41
N LYS A 63 17.55 2.91 -2.74
CA LYS A 63 16.54 2.54 -3.74
C LYS A 63 15.17 3.21 -3.53
N TYR A 64 15.15 4.47 -3.07
CA TYR A 64 13.94 5.25 -2.81
C TYR A 64 12.89 5.14 -3.93
N LYS A 65 13.27 5.39 -5.20
CA LYS A 65 12.33 5.34 -6.34
C LYS A 65 11.69 3.95 -6.52
N GLU A 66 12.47 2.88 -6.43
CA GLU A 66 11.95 1.50 -6.55
C GLU A 66 11.04 1.13 -5.37
N LYS A 67 11.42 1.51 -4.15
CA LYS A 67 10.60 1.30 -2.94
C LYS A 67 9.31 2.09 -3.01
N LYS A 68 9.36 3.30 -3.57
CA LYS A 68 8.20 4.17 -3.74
C LYS A 68 7.18 3.53 -4.67
N ILE A 69 7.61 3.07 -5.84
CA ILE A 69 6.76 2.33 -6.80
C ILE A 69 6.16 1.10 -6.12
N LEU A 70 6.99 0.29 -5.46
CA LEU A 70 6.50 -0.89 -4.75
C LEU A 70 5.45 -0.53 -3.69
N PHE A 71 5.64 0.58 -2.96
CA PHE A 71 4.69 1.00 -1.95
C PHE A 71 3.34 1.37 -2.57
N PHE A 72 3.32 2.06 -3.72
CA PHE A 72 2.09 2.28 -4.48
C PHE A 72 1.42 0.98 -4.93
N ASP A 73 2.19 0.01 -5.42
CA ASP A 73 1.67 -1.31 -5.80
C ASP A 73 1.03 -2.03 -4.61
N VAL A 74 1.68 -1.98 -3.44
CA VAL A 74 1.18 -2.55 -2.18
C VAL A 74 -0.13 -1.91 -1.76
N LEU A 75 -0.25 -0.59 -1.87
CA LEU A 75 -1.47 0.13 -1.51
C LEU A 75 -2.61 -0.23 -2.46
N THR A 76 -2.36 -0.21 -3.77
CA THR A 76 -3.32 -0.67 -4.78
C THR A 76 -3.79 -2.09 -4.47
N TYR A 77 -2.86 -2.99 -4.10
CA TYR A 77 -3.19 -4.35 -3.73
C TYR A 77 -4.04 -4.45 -2.46
N ILE A 78 -3.71 -3.70 -1.41
CA ILE A 78 -4.45 -3.72 -0.13
C ILE A 78 -5.86 -3.16 -0.31
N PHE A 79 -6.00 -2.04 -1.00
CA PHE A 79 -7.28 -1.35 -1.13
C PHE A 79 -8.22 -1.94 -2.19
N ARG A 80 -7.77 -2.90 -3.01
CA ARG A 80 -8.69 -3.62 -3.92
C ARG A 80 -9.72 -4.47 -3.16
N ASN A 81 -9.39 -4.93 -1.95
CA ASN A 81 -10.27 -5.78 -1.16
C ASN A 81 -10.89 -5.00 0.02
N ARG A 82 -12.22 -4.87 0.01
CA ARG A 82 -12.99 -4.22 1.07
C ARG A 82 -12.75 -4.80 2.47
N PHE A 83 -12.47 -6.10 2.58
CA PHE A 83 -12.27 -6.74 3.88
C PHE A 83 -10.96 -6.30 4.54
N MET A 84 -10.02 -5.76 3.75
CA MET A 84 -8.76 -5.24 4.26
C MET A 84 -8.87 -3.88 4.92
N ILE A 85 -9.97 -3.16 4.69
CA ILE A 85 -10.24 -1.90 5.38
C ILE A 85 -10.30 -2.10 6.89
N MET A 86 -10.79 -3.23 7.38
CA MET A 86 -10.91 -3.47 8.83
C MET A 86 -9.58 -3.86 9.51
N ASN A 87 -8.51 -4.06 8.73
CA ASN A 87 -7.23 -4.48 9.27
C ASN A 87 -6.40 -3.29 9.78
N THR A 88 -5.93 -3.36 11.03
CA THR A 88 -5.16 -2.28 11.67
C THR A 88 -3.84 -1.99 10.96
N LYS A 89 -3.18 -2.99 10.37
CA LYS A 89 -1.94 -2.80 9.60
C LYS A 89 -2.24 -2.18 8.23
N ALA A 90 -3.37 -2.49 7.61
CA ALA A 90 -3.85 -1.79 6.41
C ALA A 90 -4.11 -0.30 6.68
N HIS A 91 -4.67 0.05 7.84
CA HIS A 91 -4.82 1.44 8.27
C HIS A 91 -3.48 2.18 8.37
N SER A 92 -2.43 1.52 8.88
CA SER A 92 -1.09 2.12 8.92
C SER A 92 -0.56 2.40 7.52
N PHE A 93 -0.74 1.49 6.57
CA PHE A 93 -0.37 1.75 5.17
C PHE A 93 -1.13 2.94 4.59
N ALA A 94 -2.43 3.05 4.87
CA ALA A 94 -3.23 4.22 4.50
C ALA A 94 -2.62 5.51 5.06
N ALA A 95 -2.24 5.53 6.33
CA ALA A 95 -1.63 6.68 6.97
C ALA A 95 -0.27 7.04 6.36
N PHE A 96 0.58 6.04 6.10
CA PHE A 96 1.87 6.23 5.43
C PHE A 96 1.70 6.79 4.02
N PHE A 97 0.69 6.34 3.31
CA PHE A 97 0.39 6.86 1.99
C PHE A 97 0.02 8.36 2.03
N ILE A 98 -0.84 8.75 2.98
CA ILE A 98 -1.19 10.17 3.20
C ILE A 98 0.08 11.00 3.48
N GLY A 99 1.01 10.47 4.28
CA GLY A 99 2.30 11.12 4.51
C GLY A 99 3.08 11.30 3.22
N LEU A 100 3.17 10.22 2.42
CA LEU A 100 3.91 10.20 1.16
C LEU A 100 3.40 11.23 0.13
N ILE A 101 2.08 11.34 -0.05
CA ILE A 101 1.49 12.30 -1.03
C ILE A 101 1.57 13.75 -0.57
N LYS A 102 1.62 13.99 0.74
CA LYS A 102 1.81 15.34 1.30
C LYS A 102 3.22 15.86 1.04
N ILE A 103 4.19 14.97 0.92
CA ILE A 103 5.54 15.32 0.53
C ILE A 103 5.51 15.63 -0.95
N ARG A 104 5.61 16.93 -1.29
CA ARG A 104 5.76 17.38 -2.68
C ARG A 104 7.06 16.79 -3.26
N ASP A 105 6.93 15.73 -4.01
CA ASP A 105 8.03 15.13 -4.76
C ASP A 105 7.91 15.53 -6.24
N PRO A 106 8.75 16.46 -6.74
CA PRO A 106 8.70 16.93 -8.12
C PRO A 106 9.08 15.83 -9.14
N ASP A 107 9.68 14.73 -8.70
CA ASP A 107 10.09 13.61 -9.54
C ASP A 107 9.01 12.51 -9.67
N LEU A 108 7.81 12.71 -9.11
CA LEU A 108 6.76 11.69 -9.08
C LEU A 108 6.15 11.46 -10.47
N ILE A 109 6.71 10.53 -11.23
CA ILE A 109 6.06 9.91 -12.39
C ILE A 109 5.26 8.69 -11.89
N TYR A 110 4.12 8.94 -11.25
CA TYR A 110 3.19 7.89 -10.86
C TYR A 110 1.81 8.25 -11.40
N ASP A 111 1.13 7.29 -12.03
CA ASP A 111 -0.27 7.46 -12.43
C ASP A 111 -1.18 7.14 -11.24
N PRO A 112 -1.79 8.16 -10.60
CA PRO A 112 -2.62 7.95 -9.42
C PRO A 112 -3.95 7.28 -9.76
N ASN A 113 -4.36 7.20 -11.02
CA ASN A 113 -5.70 6.79 -11.42
C ASN A 113 -6.06 5.37 -10.96
N ASN A 114 -5.13 4.42 -11.13
CA ASN A 114 -5.37 3.03 -10.70
C ASN A 114 -5.60 2.93 -9.19
N MET A 115 -4.82 3.69 -8.41
CA MET A 115 -4.95 3.71 -6.97
C MET A 115 -6.23 4.41 -6.52
N ILE A 116 -6.56 5.56 -7.10
CA ILE A 116 -7.80 6.28 -6.83
C ILE A 116 -8.99 5.36 -7.13
N TYR A 117 -8.97 4.65 -8.26
CA TYR A 117 -10.02 3.72 -8.63
C TYR A 117 -10.16 2.56 -7.64
N SER A 118 -9.06 1.94 -7.20
CA SER A 118 -9.10 0.88 -6.17
C SER A 118 -9.63 1.39 -4.84
N ILE A 119 -9.25 2.60 -4.45
CA ILE A 119 -9.75 3.29 -3.26
C ILE A 119 -11.26 3.53 -3.41
N LEU A 120 -11.73 4.15 -4.48
CA LEU A 120 -13.15 4.41 -4.71
C LEU A 120 -13.99 3.12 -4.72
N LEU A 121 -13.54 2.07 -5.40
CA LEU A 121 -14.21 0.76 -5.39
C LEU A 121 -14.34 0.16 -3.99
N SER A 122 -13.35 0.41 -3.13
CA SER A 122 -13.39 -0.05 -1.74
C SER A 122 -14.43 0.71 -0.88
N PHE A 123 -14.87 1.90 -1.33
CA PHE A 123 -15.79 2.79 -0.60
C PHE A 123 -17.22 2.81 -1.13
N ASP A 124 -17.46 2.50 -2.41
CA ASP A 124 -18.75 2.67 -3.11
C ASP A 124 -19.91 1.76 -2.62
N LEU A 125 -19.76 1.01 -1.53
CA LEU A 125 -20.77 0.06 -1.04
C LEU A 125 -21.25 0.26 0.41
N ASN A 126 -20.78 1.26 1.17
CA ASN A 126 -21.34 1.53 2.50
C ASN A 126 -21.27 3.02 2.88
N GLU A 127 -22.42 3.70 2.83
CA GLU A 127 -22.61 5.07 3.34
C GLU A 127 -22.39 5.22 4.87
N THR A 128 -22.22 4.13 5.62
CA THR A 128 -22.43 4.18 7.09
C THR A 128 -21.21 4.01 7.98
N ASP A 129 -20.02 3.61 7.50
CA ASP A 129 -18.89 3.34 8.40
C ASP A 129 -17.51 3.80 7.87
N CYS A 130 -17.44 5.06 7.46
CA CYS A 130 -16.19 5.65 7.00
C CYS A 130 -15.32 6.11 8.19
N CYS A 131 -14.27 5.34 8.49
CA CYS A 131 -13.24 5.68 9.47
C CYS A 131 -12.68 7.09 9.17
N SER A 132 -12.43 7.91 10.20
CA SER A 132 -12.05 9.33 10.07
C SER A 132 -10.78 9.55 9.21
N SER A 133 -9.85 8.60 9.22
CA SER A 133 -8.66 8.60 8.36
C SER A 133 -8.97 8.35 6.88
N MET A 134 -10.08 7.68 6.55
CA MET A 134 -10.49 7.34 5.19
C MET A 134 -11.32 8.46 4.53
N ARG A 135 -12.12 9.19 5.30
CA ARG A 135 -12.71 10.47 4.83
C ARG A 135 -11.63 11.47 4.42
N MET A 136 -10.49 11.45 5.12
CA MET A 136 -9.32 12.27 4.77
C MET A 136 -8.67 11.84 3.46
N LEU A 137 -8.64 10.55 3.14
CA LEU A 137 -8.16 10.06 1.84
C LEU A 137 -9.08 10.54 0.72
N CYS A 138 -10.39 10.31 0.83
CA CYS A 138 -11.34 10.79 -0.17
C CYS A 138 -11.25 12.30 -0.37
N SER A 139 -11.13 13.10 0.71
CA SER A 139 -10.99 14.55 0.58
C SER A 139 -9.66 14.99 -0.02
N ILE A 140 -8.55 14.29 0.26
CA ILE A 140 -7.26 14.58 -0.36
C ILE A 140 -7.32 14.24 -1.86
N PHE A 141 -7.87 13.09 -2.26
CA PHE A 141 -7.95 12.70 -3.67
C PHE A 141 -8.91 13.55 -4.49
N TYR A 142 -10.04 13.98 -3.91
CA TYR A 142 -10.98 14.89 -4.57
C TYR A 142 -10.36 16.28 -4.82
N ASN A 143 -9.45 16.72 -3.94
CA ASN A 143 -8.74 18.00 -4.09
C ASN A 143 -7.44 17.93 -4.92
N VAL A 144 -6.93 16.72 -5.20
CA VAL A 144 -5.76 16.50 -6.06
C VAL A 144 -6.17 16.29 -7.54
N SER A 145 -7.47 16.12 -7.81
CA SER A 145 -8.04 15.94 -9.16
C SER A 145 -8.49 17.25 -9.83
N ILE A 146 -7.97 18.41 -9.43
CA ILE A 146 -8.21 19.73 -10.06
C ILE A 146 -6.87 20.38 -10.41
#